data_AF-A0A8C2BU41-F1
#
_entry.id   AF-A0A8C2BU41-F1
#
_cell.length_a   1.000
_cell.length_b   1.000
_cell.length_c   1.000
_cell.angle_alpha   90.00
_cell.angle_beta   90.00
_cell.angle_gamma   90.00
#
_symmetry.space_group_name_H-M   'P 1'
#
loop_
_entity.id
_entity.type
_entity.pdbx_description
1 polymer ?
#
loop_
_entity_poly.entity_id
_entity_poly.type
_entity_poly.pdbx_seq_one_letter_code
_entity_poly.pdbx_strand_id
1 'polypeptide(L)'
;INKVLNYVNKAFPVGSSMVELSVLEAAVQDCSQSCDETIDNVFNIIGAFDVPRFIFSTERKKFVPISMTNHPVPKLCGQSRDKAELFRERYTILQQRTHRHELFTPPVIGSAPDEGRNKFQLKTVEALLGSTAKVGEVIVLGMITQLKEVFLLFPHSCSFLFSCLCFGLYTESCFVLAEGWYEDSVFHINAFGFPPTEPSSFTRAYYGNINFFGGPSSTAVKASAKLKQLEEENEDAMFVIVSDVWLDRVEVLEKIQTMFSGYSAMPPTCFIFCGNFSSAPYGRHQLRTLKESFKALADLICEYPSIHNSSRFVFVPGPEDPGPGTVLPRPPLAEHITEEFRQRVPFSVFTTNPCRCV
;
A
#
# COMPACT_ATOMS: atom_id res chain seq x y z
N ILE A 1 2.59 -18.24 -21.40
CA ILE A 1 2.12 -19.27 -22.37
C ILE A 1 2.10 -18.70 -23.80
N ASN A 2 1.27 -17.70 -24.13
CA ASN A 2 1.22 -17.16 -25.51
C ASN A 2 2.56 -16.60 -26.03
N LYS A 3 3.37 -15.95 -25.18
CA LYS A 3 4.72 -15.49 -25.55
C LYS A 3 5.70 -16.64 -25.85
N VAL A 4 5.66 -17.69 -25.03
CA VAL A 4 6.47 -18.91 -25.21
C VAL A 4 6.06 -19.62 -26.50
N LEU A 5 4.76 -19.75 -26.76
CA LEU A 5 4.23 -20.32 -28.01
C LEU A 5 4.68 -19.53 -29.24
N ASN A 6 4.69 -18.19 -29.16
CA ASN A 6 5.16 -17.34 -30.25
C ASN A 6 6.68 -17.45 -30.49
N TYR A 7 7.49 -17.59 -29.43
CA TYR A 7 8.92 -17.81 -29.54
C TYR A 7 9.24 -19.17 -30.19
N VAL A 8 8.58 -20.23 -29.73
CA VAL A 8 8.69 -21.57 -30.31
C VAL A 8 8.27 -21.55 -31.79
N ASN A 9 7.16 -20.90 -32.13
CA ASN A 9 6.70 -20.80 -33.53
C ASN A 9 7.62 -19.98 -34.44
N LYS A 10 8.39 -19.02 -33.90
CA LYS A 10 9.39 -18.26 -34.67
C LYS A 10 10.69 -19.05 -34.89
N ALA A 11 11.07 -19.89 -33.92
CA ALA A 11 12.29 -20.69 -33.98
C ALA A 11 12.19 -21.89 -34.94
N PHE A 12 10.98 -22.32 -35.30
CA PHE A 12 10.75 -23.44 -36.23
C PHE A 12 10.10 -23.01 -37.55
N PRO A 13 10.73 -23.28 -38.71
CA PRO A 13 10.01 -23.36 -39.97
C PRO A 13 9.06 -24.57 -39.95
N VAL A 14 7.88 -24.40 -40.56
CA VAL A 14 6.78 -25.38 -40.61
C VAL A 14 7.29 -26.77 -41.05
N GLY A 15 7.30 -27.76 -40.15
CA GLY A 15 7.61 -29.15 -40.52
C GLY A 15 8.10 -30.12 -39.43
N SER A 16 8.45 -29.68 -38.22
CA SER A 16 8.88 -30.58 -37.14
C SER A 16 7.91 -30.57 -35.96
N SER A 17 7.51 -31.76 -35.48
CA SER A 17 6.60 -31.96 -34.34
C SER A 17 7.32 -32.16 -33.00
N MET A 18 8.65 -32.05 -32.98
CA MET A 18 9.48 -32.32 -31.81
C MET A 18 10.14 -31.03 -31.32
N VAL A 19 9.87 -30.65 -30.06
CA VAL A 19 10.50 -29.50 -29.39
C VAL A 19 11.55 -30.03 -28.43
N GLU A 20 12.82 -29.66 -28.65
CA GLU A 20 13.90 -30.01 -27.72
C GLU A 20 13.79 -29.22 -26.41
N LEU A 21 14.18 -29.86 -25.30
CA LEU A 21 14.17 -29.27 -23.96
C LEU A 21 14.97 -27.96 -23.91
N SER A 22 16.12 -27.92 -24.59
CA SER A 22 17.01 -26.77 -24.72
C SER A 22 16.33 -25.53 -25.32
N VAL A 23 15.43 -25.73 -26.29
CA VAL A 23 14.69 -24.65 -26.96
C VAL A 23 13.57 -24.14 -26.05
N LEU A 24 12.93 -25.02 -25.29
CA LEU A 24 11.92 -24.64 -24.32
C LEU A 24 12.53 -23.85 -23.16
N GLU A 25 13.70 -24.28 -22.67
CA GLU A 25 14.49 -23.57 -21.66
C GLU A 25 14.90 -22.19 -22.17
N ALA A 26 15.44 -22.08 -23.39
CA ALA A 26 15.77 -20.80 -24.00
C ALA A 26 14.55 -19.88 -24.17
N ALA A 27 13.40 -20.41 -24.59
CA ALA A 27 12.17 -19.64 -24.74
C ALA A 27 11.63 -19.13 -23.38
N VAL A 28 11.77 -19.94 -22.33
CA VAL A 28 11.41 -19.56 -20.96
C VAL A 28 12.39 -18.52 -20.43
N GLN A 29 13.69 -18.70 -20.67
CA GLN A 29 14.75 -17.77 -20.29
C GLN A 29 14.54 -16.40 -20.96
N ASP A 30 14.31 -16.38 -22.27
CA ASP A 30 14.11 -15.15 -23.05
C ASP A 30 12.78 -14.45 -22.67
N CYS A 31 11.71 -15.21 -22.43
CA CYS A 31 10.47 -14.66 -21.89
C CYS A 31 10.64 -14.10 -20.47
N SER A 32 11.54 -14.67 -19.66
CA SER A 32 11.87 -14.16 -18.32
C SER A 32 12.78 -12.93 -18.37
N GLN A 33 13.64 -12.83 -19.39
CA GLN A 33 14.54 -11.69 -19.63
C GLN A 33 13.86 -10.52 -20.37
N SER A 34 12.67 -10.73 -20.97
CA SER A 34 11.91 -9.67 -21.67
C SER A 34 11.41 -8.52 -20.77
N CYS A 35 11.74 -8.52 -19.48
CA CYS A 35 11.67 -7.35 -18.63
C CYS A 35 12.97 -6.57 -18.90
N ASP A 36 12.93 -5.62 -19.83
CA ASP A 36 14.02 -4.69 -20.10
C ASP A 36 14.22 -3.79 -18.86
N GLU A 37 14.87 -4.35 -17.83
CA GLU A 37 15.30 -3.65 -16.62
C GLU A 37 16.54 -2.82 -16.99
N THR A 38 16.32 -1.79 -17.81
CA THR A 38 17.28 -0.70 -18.02
C THR A 38 17.60 -0.06 -16.67
N ILE A 39 18.83 0.45 -16.52
CA ILE A 39 19.33 1.08 -15.28
C ILE A 39 18.42 2.26 -14.86
N ASP A 40 17.69 2.87 -15.80
CA ASP A 40 16.71 3.92 -15.55
C ASP A 40 15.48 3.47 -14.73
N ASN A 41 15.22 2.16 -14.62
CA ASN A 41 14.06 1.59 -13.93
C ASN A 41 14.32 1.19 -12.46
N VAL A 42 15.47 1.53 -11.87
CA VAL A 42 15.85 1.07 -10.51
C VAL A 42 15.09 1.80 -9.40
N PHE A 43 14.71 3.06 -9.59
CA PHE A 43 13.95 3.84 -8.61
C PHE A 43 12.74 4.52 -9.26
N ASN A 44 11.55 4.14 -8.83
CA ASN A 44 10.28 4.60 -9.39
C ASN A 44 9.36 5.18 -8.30
N ILE A 45 8.58 6.18 -8.70
CA ILE A 45 7.56 6.81 -7.85
C ILE A 45 6.20 6.48 -8.45
N ILE A 46 5.33 5.89 -7.64
CA ILE A 46 4.01 5.40 -8.04
C ILE A 46 2.97 6.24 -7.31
N GLY A 47 2.14 6.96 -8.08
CA GLY A 47 1.00 7.67 -7.56
C GLY A 47 -0.11 6.72 -7.09
N ALA A 48 -0.92 7.16 -6.14
CA ALA A 48 -2.02 6.37 -5.57
C ALA A 48 -3.05 5.94 -6.62
N PHE A 49 -3.23 6.72 -7.69
CA PHE A 49 -4.15 6.42 -8.78
C PHE A 49 -3.57 5.43 -9.80
N ASP A 50 -2.25 5.19 -9.76
CA ASP A 50 -1.53 4.26 -10.64
C ASP A 50 -1.27 2.90 -9.97
N VAL A 51 -1.66 2.76 -8.69
CA VAL A 51 -1.54 1.49 -7.95
C VAL A 51 -2.43 0.43 -8.61
N PRO A 52 -1.89 -0.76 -8.95
CA PRO A 52 -2.67 -1.80 -9.59
C PRO A 52 -3.77 -2.31 -8.65
N ARG A 53 -5.01 -2.28 -9.12
CA ARG A 53 -6.18 -2.74 -8.35
C ARG A 53 -6.41 -4.23 -8.53
N PHE A 54 -6.41 -4.95 -7.41
CA PHE A 54 -6.71 -6.38 -7.32
C PHE A 54 -7.93 -6.63 -6.44
N ILE A 55 -8.72 -7.62 -6.82
CA ILE A 55 -9.91 -8.07 -6.10
C ILE A 55 -9.65 -9.48 -5.56
N PHE A 56 -9.94 -9.72 -4.29
CA PHE A 56 -9.84 -11.05 -3.72
C PHE A 56 -11.04 -11.91 -4.13
N SER A 57 -10.80 -13.02 -4.83
CA SER A 57 -11.80 -14.03 -5.12
C SER A 57 -11.86 -15.04 -3.98
N THR A 58 -12.98 -15.09 -3.27
CA THR A 58 -13.22 -16.05 -2.19
C THR A 58 -13.24 -17.49 -2.69
N GLU A 59 -13.82 -17.73 -3.86
CA GLU A 59 -13.86 -19.05 -4.52
C GLU A 59 -12.45 -19.55 -4.87
N ARG A 60 -11.63 -18.70 -5.51
CA ARG A 60 -10.28 -19.06 -5.94
C ARG A 60 -9.23 -18.92 -4.84
N LYS A 61 -9.58 -18.27 -3.73
CA LYS A 61 -8.69 -17.83 -2.66
C LYS A 61 -7.45 -17.07 -3.18
N LYS A 62 -7.64 -16.27 -4.24
CA LYS A 62 -6.56 -15.55 -4.94
C LYS A 62 -6.97 -14.12 -5.24
N PHE A 63 -5.98 -13.23 -5.30
CA PHE A 63 -6.14 -11.90 -5.86
C PHE A 63 -6.12 -11.95 -7.38
N VAL A 64 -7.08 -11.27 -8.00
CA VAL A 64 -7.26 -11.21 -9.45
C VAL A 64 -7.27 -9.74 -9.88
N PRO A 65 -6.57 -9.35 -10.97
CA PRO A 65 -6.63 -7.98 -11.46
C PRO A 65 -8.07 -7.54 -11.73
N ILE A 66 -8.42 -6.28 -11.41
CA ILE A 66 -9.79 -5.78 -11.59
C ILE A 66 -10.31 -5.96 -13.03
N SER A 67 -9.43 -5.82 -14.02
CA SER A 67 -9.73 -6.02 -15.45
C SER A 67 -10.19 -7.43 -15.80
N MET A 68 -9.92 -8.42 -14.95
CA MET A 68 -10.34 -9.81 -15.10
C MET A 68 -11.55 -10.16 -14.22
N THR A 69 -12.25 -9.15 -13.69
CA THR A 69 -13.43 -9.31 -12.84
C THR A 69 -14.61 -8.50 -13.38
N ASN A 70 -15.81 -8.76 -12.85
CA ASN A 70 -17.01 -7.97 -13.18
C ASN A 70 -17.15 -6.71 -12.30
N HIS A 71 -16.10 -6.30 -11.58
CA HIS A 71 -16.16 -5.11 -10.73
C HIS A 71 -16.05 -3.83 -11.56
N PRO A 72 -16.80 -2.77 -11.20
CA PRO A 72 -16.74 -1.51 -11.90
C PRO A 72 -15.38 -0.83 -11.69
N VAL A 73 -14.90 -0.16 -12.75
CA VAL A 73 -13.72 0.72 -12.66
C VAL A 73 -14.00 1.83 -11.63
N PRO A 74 -13.08 2.09 -10.68
CA PRO A 74 -13.28 3.11 -9.66
C PRO A 74 -13.42 4.51 -10.27
N LYS A 75 -14.29 5.33 -9.67
CA LYS A 75 -14.56 6.71 -10.06
C LYS A 75 -14.55 7.59 -8.81
N LEU A 76 -14.19 8.86 -8.96
CA LEU A 76 -14.18 9.82 -7.84
C LEU A 76 -15.58 9.96 -7.22
N CYS A 77 -16.61 10.09 -8.06
CA CYS A 77 -18.01 10.11 -7.65
C CYS A 77 -18.61 8.71 -7.80
N GLY A 78 -18.37 7.85 -6.80
CA GLY A 78 -18.91 6.49 -6.75
C GLY A 78 -20.41 6.40 -6.47
N GLN A 79 -20.96 5.19 -6.57
CA GLN A 79 -22.32 4.84 -6.20
C GLN A 79 -22.41 4.49 -4.71
N SER A 80 -23.63 4.42 -4.16
CA SER A 80 -23.87 3.99 -2.77
C SER A 80 -23.29 2.60 -2.47
N ARG A 81 -23.30 1.72 -3.47
CA ARG A 81 -22.66 0.39 -3.39
C ARG A 81 -21.16 0.47 -3.14
N ASP A 82 -20.45 1.39 -3.79
CA ASP A 82 -18.99 1.53 -3.65
C ASP A 82 -18.59 1.87 -2.21
N LYS A 83 -19.43 2.66 -1.53
CA LYS A 83 -19.26 2.96 -0.09
C LYS A 83 -19.38 1.70 0.78
N ALA A 84 -20.30 0.80 0.47
CA ALA A 84 -20.44 -0.46 1.21
C ALA A 84 -19.29 -1.43 0.90
N GLU A 85 -18.88 -1.52 -0.37
CA GLU A 85 -17.77 -2.38 -0.79
C GLU A 85 -16.44 -1.98 -0.15
N LEU A 86 -16.20 -0.69 0.13
CA LEU A 86 -15.02 -0.23 0.87
C LEU A 86 -14.82 -1.00 2.19
N PHE A 87 -15.88 -1.14 3.00
CA PHE A 87 -15.79 -1.83 4.29
C PHE A 87 -15.77 -3.35 4.13
N ARG A 88 -16.47 -3.88 3.12
CA ARG A 88 -16.47 -5.32 2.80
C ARG A 88 -15.11 -5.81 2.30
N GLU A 89 -14.45 -5.06 1.43
CA GLU A 89 -13.11 -5.37 0.94
C GLU A 89 -12.11 -5.36 2.10
N ARG A 90 -12.16 -4.34 2.98
CA ARG A 90 -11.31 -4.27 4.20
C ARG A 90 -11.52 -5.49 5.10
N TYR A 91 -12.78 -5.84 5.38
CA TYR A 91 -13.12 -7.03 6.15
C TYR A 91 -12.57 -8.30 5.49
N THR A 92 -12.82 -8.48 4.19
CA THR A 92 -12.45 -9.69 3.45
C THR A 92 -10.94 -9.90 3.43
N ILE A 93 -10.15 -8.84 3.22
CA ILE A 93 -8.69 -8.89 3.23
C ILE A 93 -8.17 -9.32 4.62
N LEU A 94 -8.75 -8.80 5.70
CA LEU A 94 -8.36 -9.17 7.06
C LEU A 94 -8.84 -10.56 7.43
N GLN A 95 -10.04 -10.94 7.00
CA GLN A 95 -10.63 -12.25 7.26
C GLN A 95 -9.79 -13.35 6.62
N GLN A 96 -9.48 -13.25 5.32
CA GLN A 96 -8.65 -14.25 4.66
C GLN A 96 -7.25 -14.34 5.29
N ARG A 97 -6.66 -13.21 5.69
CA ARG A 97 -5.34 -13.16 6.33
C ARG A 97 -5.38 -13.84 7.69
N THR A 98 -6.42 -13.56 8.49
CA THR A 98 -6.60 -14.16 9.81
C THR A 98 -6.77 -15.67 9.71
N HIS A 99 -7.60 -16.16 8.77
CA HIS A 99 -7.78 -17.61 8.57
C HIS A 99 -6.52 -18.37 8.15
N ARG A 100 -5.51 -17.68 7.59
CA ARG A 100 -4.23 -18.28 7.21
C ARG A 100 -3.20 -18.28 8.34
N HIS A 101 -3.49 -17.62 9.45
CA HIS A 101 -2.61 -17.59 10.61
C HIS A 101 -2.68 -18.92 11.37
N GLU A 102 -1.55 -19.38 11.92
CA GLU A 102 -1.43 -20.71 12.55
C GLU A 102 -2.46 -20.95 13.67
N LEU A 103 -2.75 -19.90 14.44
CA LEU A 103 -3.72 -19.91 15.54
C LEU A 103 -5.17 -20.14 15.08
N PHE A 104 -5.51 -19.83 13.82
CA PHE A 104 -6.87 -19.89 13.28
C PHE A 104 -7.02 -20.93 12.16
N THR A 105 -5.94 -21.66 11.84
CA THR A 105 -5.95 -22.66 10.76
C THR A 105 -6.57 -23.96 11.29
N PRO A 106 -7.60 -24.51 10.61
CA PRO A 106 -8.22 -25.75 11.05
C PRO A 106 -7.20 -26.90 11.14
N PRO A 107 -7.38 -27.86 12.06
CA PRO A 107 -6.52 -29.03 12.14
C PRO A 107 -6.53 -29.80 10.81
N VAL A 108 -5.35 -30.25 10.37
CA VAL A 108 -5.23 -31.07 9.16
C VAL A 108 -5.77 -32.46 9.49
N ILE A 109 -6.72 -32.94 8.68
CA ILE A 109 -7.32 -34.26 8.85
C ILE A 109 -6.22 -35.33 8.80
N GLY A 110 -6.03 -36.08 9.89
CA GLY A 110 -5.01 -37.12 10.03
C GLY A 110 -3.70 -36.70 10.73
N SER A 111 -3.59 -35.45 11.20
CA SER A 111 -2.49 -35.04 12.09
C SER A 111 -2.74 -35.50 13.53
N ALA A 112 -1.68 -35.89 14.26
CA ALA A 112 -1.75 -36.17 15.68
C ALA A 112 -2.30 -34.94 16.43
N PRO A 113 -3.08 -35.11 17.51
CA PRO A 113 -3.53 -33.98 18.30
C PRO A 113 -2.32 -33.20 18.77
N ASP A 114 -2.22 -31.93 18.36
CA ASP A 114 -1.17 -31.02 18.78
C ASP A 114 -1.44 -30.65 20.24
N GLU A 115 -0.97 -31.50 21.17
CA GLU A 115 -1.09 -31.34 22.62
C GLU A 115 -0.25 -30.13 23.08
N GLY A 116 -0.77 -28.92 22.87
CA GLY A 116 -0.13 -27.71 23.39
C GLY A 116 -0.53 -26.38 22.75
N ARG A 117 -1.25 -26.36 21.63
CA ARG A 117 -1.68 -25.11 20.99
C ARG A 117 -3.20 -25.04 20.90
N ASN A 118 -3.81 -24.25 21.78
CA ASN A 118 -5.23 -23.89 21.68
C ASN A 118 -5.45 -23.15 20.35
N LYS A 119 -6.10 -23.84 19.40
CA LYS A 119 -6.53 -23.23 18.14
C LYS A 119 -7.84 -22.49 18.36
N PHE A 120 -7.92 -21.30 17.78
CA PHE A 120 -9.10 -20.47 17.84
C PHE A 120 -9.96 -20.68 16.59
N GLN A 121 -11.28 -20.80 16.79
CA GLN A 121 -12.24 -20.87 15.70
C GLN A 121 -13.04 -19.57 15.63
N LEU A 122 -12.94 -18.86 14.51
CA LEU A 122 -13.75 -17.68 14.26
C LEU A 122 -15.21 -18.08 14.02
N LYS A 123 -16.14 -17.41 14.69
CA LYS A 123 -17.58 -17.48 14.38
C LYS A 123 -18.02 -16.21 13.66
N THR A 124 -18.99 -16.35 12.76
CA THR A 124 -19.64 -15.20 12.13
C THR A 124 -20.66 -14.60 13.08
N VAL A 125 -20.96 -13.30 12.92
CA VAL A 125 -22.02 -12.67 13.72
C VAL A 125 -23.38 -13.30 13.45
N GLU A 126 -23.65 -13.71 12.20
CA GLU A 126 -24.87 -14.44 11.82
C GLU A 126 -25.06 -15.73 12.62
N ALA A 127 -23.97 -16.48 12.89
CA ALA A 127 -24.03 -17.70 13.69
C ALA A 127 -24.40 -17.42 15.16
N LEU A 128 -24.08 -16.24 15.67
CA LEU A 128 -24.50 -15.81 17.02
C LEU A 128 -25.96 -15.38 17.03
N LEU A 129 -26.36 -14.54 16.07
CA LEU A 129 -27.74 -14.06 15.95
C LEU A 129 -28.75 -15.21 15.70
N GLY A 130 -28.31 -16.28 15.04
CA GLY A 130 -29.11 -17.50 14.86
C GLY A 130 -29.19 -18.41 16.09
N SER A 131 -28.38 -18.17 17.14
CA SER A 131 -28.37 -18.96 18.36
C SER A 131 -29.42 -18.44 19.34
N THR A 132 -30.29 -19.34 19.82
CA THR A 132 -31.27 -19.04 20.88
C THR A 132 -30.74 -19.35 22.29
N ALA A 133 -29.57 -19.98 22.39
CA ALA A 133 -28.94 -20.37 23.65
C ALA A 133 -27.66 -19.55 23.90
N LYS A 134 -27.28 -19.44 25.18
CA LYS A 134 -26.00 -18.88 25.59
C LYS A 134 -24.86 -19.59 24.87
N VAL A 135 -24.05 -18.83 24.13
CA VAL A 135 -22.84 -19.33 23.46
C VAL A 135 -21.63 -18.90 24.26
N GLY A 136 -21.00 -19.85 24.96
CA GLY A 136 -19.72 -19.64 25.61
C GLY A 136 -18.55 -19.60 24.62
N GLU A 137 -17.47 -18.94 25.02
CA GLU A 137 -16.16 -18.86 24.33
C GLU A 137 -16.28 -18.70 22.80
N VAL A 138 -16.42 -17.45 22.38
CA VAL A 138 -16.58 -17.06 20.99
C VAL A 138 -15.53 -16.02 20.63
N ILE A 139 -14.91 -16.20 19.47
CA ILE A 139 -14.07 -15.17 18.84
C ILE A 139 -14.72 -14.74 17.54
N VAL A 140 -14.94 -13.42 17.40
CA VAL A 140 -15.53 -12.79 16.22
C VAL A 140 -14.53 -11.80 15.64
N LEU A 141 -14.28 -11.89 14.33
CA LEU A 141 -13.67 -10.79 13.59
C LEU A 141 -14.78 -9.80 13.20
N GLY A 142 -14.66 -8.53 13.61
CA GLY A 142 -15.64 -7.51 13.26
C GLY A 142 -15.06 -6.10 13.30
N MET A 143 -15.80 -5.13 12.77
CA MET A 143 -15.42 -3.72 12.79
C MET A 143 -16.14 -2.99 13.92
N ILE A 144 -15.41 -2.22 14.73
CA ILE A 144 -15.95 -1.37 15.78
C ILE A 144 -16.71 -0.20 15.14
N THR A 145 -17.97 -0.03 15.50
CA THR A 145 -18.82 1.10 15.09
C THR A 145 -19.56 1.66 16.28
N GLN A 146 -19.73 2.99 16.35
CA GLN A 146 -20.49 3.63 17.43
C GLN A 146 -21.77 4.25 16.86
N LEU A 147 -22.92 3.56 17.01
CA LEU A 147 -24.21 4.12 16.58
C LEU A 147 -24.92 4.93 17.67
N LYS A 148 -24.68 4.61 18.95
CA LYS A 148 -25.22 5.30 20.15
C LYS A 148 -24.15 5.27 21.27
N GLU A 149 -24.53 5.33 22.54
CA GLU A 149 -23.65 5.02 23.70
C GLU A 149 -23.14 3.57 23.71
N VAL A 150 -23.61 2.73 22.78
CA VAL A 150 -23.28 1.31 22.64
C VAL A 150 -22.49 1.07 21.36
N PHE A 151 -21.46 0.23 21.45
CA PHE A 151 -20.61 -0.18 20.34
C PHE A 151 -21.19 -1.40 19.61
N LEU A 152 -21.04 -1.47 18.28
CA LEU A 152 -21.52 -2.55 17.41
C LEU A 152 -20.40 -3.14 16.55
N LEU A 153 -20.43 -4.46 16.34
CA LEU A 153 -19.56 -5.17 15.38
C LEU A 153 -20.27 -5.28 14.02
N PHE A 154 -19.69 -4.73 12.96
CA PHE A 154 -20.12 -4.95 11.56
C PHE A 154 -19.40 -6.18 10.96
N PRO A 155 -20.00 -7.04 10.10
CA PRO A 155 -21.07 -6.81 9.11
C PRO A 155 -22.55 -6.93 9.54
N HIS A 156 -22.86 -7.46 10.72
CA HIS A 156 -24.24 -7.55 11.21
C HIS A 156 -24.29 -7.02 12.65
N SER A 157 -25.09 -5.98 12.88
CA SER A 157 -25.11 -5.22 14.14
C SER A 157 -25.34 -6.10 15.38
N CYS A 158 -24.32 -6.25 16.23
CA CYS A 158 -24.42 -6.87 17.55
C CYS A 158 -23.82 -5.95 18.63
N SER A 159 -24.53 -5.75 19.75
CA SER A 159 -24.15 -4.84 20.85
C SER A 159 -23.20 -5.50 21.84
N PHE A 160 -22.25 -4.73 22.41
CA PHE A 160 -21.25 -5.26 23.36
C PHE A 160 -20.78 -4.29 24.46
N LEU A 161 -20.17 -4.86 25.51
CA LEU A 161 -19.62 -4.20 26.71
C LEU A 161 -18.14 -4.61 26.92
N PHE A 162 -17.31 -3.72 27.47
CA PHE A 162 -15.84 -3.88 27.56
C PHE A 162 -15.32 -4.05 28.99
N SER A 163 -14.30 -4.91 29.17
CA SER A 163 -13.60 -5.04 30.46
C SER A 163 -12.05 -5.06 30.40
N CYS A 164 -11.40 -5.31 29.25
CA CYS A 164 -9.93 -5.38 29.17
C CYS A 164 -9.39 -5.05 27.77
N LEU A 165 -8.30 -4.27 27.70
CA LEU A 165 -7.65 -3.80 26.47
C LEU A 165 -6.28 -4.46 26.29
N CYS A 166 -6.05 -5.08 25.14
CA CYS A 166 -4.70 -5.48 24.69
C CYS A 166 -3.91 -4.25 24.22
N PHE A 167 -2.60 -4.39 23.98
CA PHE A 167 -1.75 -3.28 23.51
C PHE A 167 -2.12 -2.87 22.07
N GLY A 168 -2.48 -1.59 21.85
CA GLY A 168 -2.80 -1.04 20.53
C GLY A 168 -3.63 0.25 20.59
N LEU A 169 -3.67 1.00 19.48
CA LEU A 169 -4.55 2.17 19.34
C LEU A 169 -5.87 1.73 18.70
N TYR A 170 -6.91 1.59 19.51
CA TYR A 170 -8.24 1.18 19.05
C TYR A 170 -9.12 2.40 18.82
N THR A 171 -9.59 2.55 17.58
CA THR A 171 -10.49 3.64 17.19
C THR A 171 -11.78 3.07 16.60
N GLU A 172 -12.76 3.95 16.41
CA GLU A 172 -13.88 3.64 15.54
C GLU A 172 -13.38 3.21 14.14
N SER A 173 -14.10 2.29 13.51
CA SER A 173 -13.76 1.65 12.22
C SER A 173 -12.54 0.72 12.24
N CYS A 174 -11.92 0.46 13.40
CA CYS A 174 -10.93 -0.61 13.52
C CYS A 174 -11.59 -1.99 13.39
N PHE A 175 -10.91 -2.90 12.70
CA PHE A 175 -11.26 -4.33 12.70
C PHE A 175 -10.52 -5.03 13.84
N VAL A 176 -11.27 -5.76 14.67
CA VAL A 176 -10.76 -6.42 15.86
C VAL A 176 -11.25 -7.87 15.92
N LEU A 177 -10.45 -8.70 16.58
CA LEU A 177 -10.84 -9.99 17.09
C LEU A 177 -11.37 -9.79 18.50
N ALA A 178 -12.68 -9.97 18.67
CA ALA A 178 -13.35 -9.85 19.95
C ALA A 178 -13.64 -11.25 20.51
N GLU A 179 -13.13 -11.51 21.71
CA GLU A 179 -13.31 -12.74 22.46
C GLU A 179 -14.31 -12.52 23.60
N GLY A 180 -15.28 -13.43 23.74
CA GLY A 180 -16.34 -13.26 24.72
C GLY A 180 -17.37 -14.37 24.73
N TRP A 181 -18.55 -14.06 25.26
CA TRP A 181 -19.71 -14.94 25.28
C TRP A 181 -20.96 -14.18 24.80
N TYR A 182 -21.93 -14.90 24.24
CA TYR A 182 -23.13 -14.33 23.66
C TYR A 182 -24.38 -14.85 24.38
N GLU A 183 -25.26 -13.95 24.80
CA GLU A 183 -26.52 -14.25 25.47
C GLU A 183 -27.52 -13.12 25.19
N ASP A 184 -28.80 -13.45 25.04
CA ASP A 184 -29.88 -12.47 24.93
C ASP A 184 -29.65 -11.35 23.89
N SER A 185 -29.07 -11.69 22.73
CA SER A 185 -28.72 -10.75 21.66
C SER A 185 -27.63 -9.73 21.99
N VAL A 186 -26.85 -9.99 23.04
CA VAL A 186 -25.71 -9.18 23.46
C VAL A 186 -24.44 -10.02 23.44
N PHE A 187 -23.37 -9.49 22.85
CA PHE A 187 -22.06 -10.10 22.86
C PHE A 187 -21.20 -9.46 23.94
N HIS A 188 -20.93 -10.19 25.02
CA HIS A 188 -20.14 -9.72 26.14
C HIS A 188 -18.65 -10.00 25.90
N ILE A 189 -17.85 -8.95 25.69
CA ILE A 189 -16.44 -9.07 25.33
C ILE A 189 -15.58 -9.10 26.58
N ASN A 190 -14.80 -10.17 26.72
CA ASN A 190 -13.79 -10.30 27.77
C ASN A 190 -12.49 -9.60 27.36
N ALA A 191 -12.07 -9.81 26.11
CA ALA A 191 -10.84 -9.26 25.55
C ALA A 191 -11.03 -9.00 24.05
N PHE A 192 -10.30 -8.03 23.51
CA PHE A 192 -10.20 -7.88 22.06
C PHE A 192 -8.79 -7.47 21.63
N GLY A 193 -8.38 -7.97 20.47
CA GLY A 193 -7.07 -7.78 19.87
C GLY A 193 -7.15 -7.44 18.39
N PHE A 194 -6.06 -7.00 17.79
CA PHE A 194 -6.02 -6.86 16.34
C PHE A 194 -5.88 -8.24 15.66
N PRO A 195 -6.45 -8.41 14.45
CA PRO A 195 -6.11 -9.57 13.64
C PRO A 195 -4.60 -9.60 13.36
N PRO A 196 -3.94 -10.76 13.48
CA PRO A 196 -2.49 -10.86 13.40
C PRO A 196 -1.95 -10.27 12.09
N THR A 197 -0.83 -9.56 12.19
CA THR A 197 -0.11 -9.00 11.04
C THR A 197 0.61 -10.12 10.30
N GLU A 198 0.50 -10.12 8.97
CA GLU A 198 1.19 -11.12 8.14
C GLU A 198 2.51 -10.55 7.59
N PRO A 199 3.65 -11.23 7.81
CA PRO A 199 4.91 -10.84 7.21
C PRO A 199 4.87 -10.95 5.69
N SER A 200 5.59 -10.05 5.01
CA SER A 200 5.62 -10.03 3.54
C SER A 200 6.10 -11.35 2.91
N SER A 201 6.95 -12.13 3.60
CA SER A 201 7.40 -13.46 3.17
C SER A 201 6.25 -14.47 3.08
N PHE A 202 5.33 -14.47 4.06
CA PHE A 202 4.15 -15.33 4.06
C PHE A 202 3.18 -14.95 2.94
N THR A 203 2.93 -13.64 2.75
CA THR A 203 2.09 -13.16 1.65
C THR A 203 2.66 -13.58 0.29
N ARG A 204 3.98 -13.47 0.09
CA ARG A 204 4.64 -13.92 -1.15
C ARG A 204 4.64 -15.44 -1.30
N ALA A 205 4.83 -16.19 -0.23
CA ALA A 205 4.75 -17.65 -0.27
C ALA A 205 3.35 -18.13 -0.69
N TYR A 206 2.30 -17.43 -0.24
CA TYR A 206 0.92 -17.79 -0.53
C TYR A 206 0.45 -17.32 -1.92
N TYR A 207 0.70 -16.06 -2.28
CA TYR A 207 0.21 -15.47 -3.54
C TYR A 207 1.24 -15.48 -4.67
N GLY A 208 2.48 -15.88 -4.41
CA GLY A 208 3.58 -15.81 -5.37
C GLY A 208 4.10 -14.38 -5.56
N ASN A 209 4.61 -14.12 -6.76
CA ASN A 209 5.30 -12.87 -7.11
C ASN A 209 4.38 -11.83 -7.75
N ILE A 210 3.10 -11.77 -7.34
CA ILE A 210 2.17 -10.75 -7.83
C ILE A 210 2.67 -9.36 -7.42
N ASN A 211 2.76 -8.44 -8.38
CA ASN A 211 3.11 -7.05 -8.09
C ASN A 211 1.91 -6.28 -7.51
N PHE A 212 1.68 -6.41 -6.20
CA PHE A 212 0.70 -5.58 -5.48
C PHE A 212 1.18 -4.14 -5.27
N PHE A 213 2.49 -3.89 -5.39
CA PHE A 213 3.10 -2.60 -5.08
C PHE A 213 2.88 -1.58 -6.20
N GLY A 214 2.94 -2.03 -7.45
CA GLY A 214 2.83 -1.22 -8.65
C GLY A 214 4.18 -0.92 -9.30
N GLY A 215 4.20 0.01 -10.25
CA GLY A 215 5.40 0.36 -11.00
C GLY A 215 5.57 -0.46 -12.28
N PRO A 216 6.71 -0.29 -12.98
CA PRO A 216 6.92 -0.84 -14.32
C PRO A 216 7.07 -2.37 -14.34
N SER A 217 7.49 -2.98 -13.23
CA SER A 217 7.70 -4.43 -13.18
C SER A 217 6.38 -5.21 -13.19
N SER A 218 6.35 -6.29 -13.98
CA SER A 218 5.21 -7.21 -14.03
C SER A 218 5.11 -8.12 -12.80
N THR A 219 6.20 -8.27 -12.05
CA THR A 219 6.31 -9.12 -10.86
C THR A 219 6.77 -8.30 -9.66
N ALA A 220 6.61 -8.84 -8.45
CA ALA A 220 7.07 -8.19 -7.24
C ALA A 220 8.60 -7.98 -7.29
N VAL A 221 9.08 -6.74 -7.15
CA VAL A 221 10.51 -6.40 -7.22
C VAL A 221 11.36 -7.17 -6.19
N LYS A 222 10.78 -7.56 -5.05
CA LYS A 222 11.44 -8.40 -4.03
C LYS A 222 11.79 -9.82 -4.51
N ALA A 223 11.29 -10.24 -5.66
CA ALA A 223 11.67 -11.50 -6.30
C ALA A 223 12.84 -11.35 -7.28
N SER A 224 13.28 -10.12 -7.60
CA SER A 224 14.41 -9.87 -8.49
C SER A 224 15.73 -9.97 -7.74
N ALA A 225 16.51 -11.01 -8.03
CA ALA A 225 17.85 -11.17 -7.48
C ALA A 225 18.80 -10.07 -7.96
N LYS A 226 18.60 -9.56 -9.19
CA LYS A 226 19.38 -8.47 -9.76
C LYS A 226 19.16 -7.16 -9.01
N LEU A 227 17.91 -6.78 -8.75
CA LEU A 227 17.63 -5.56 -7.97
C LEU A 227 18.16 -5.67 -6.54
N LYS A 228 18.06 -6.87 -5.93
CA LYS A 228 18.66 -7.12 -4.62
C LYS A 228 20.19 -6.94 -4.64
N GLN A 229 20.87 -7.46 -5.66
CA GLN A 229 22.30 -7.27 -5.81
C GLN A 229 22.67 -5.79 -5.98
N LEU A 230 21.93 -5.04 -6.81
CA LEU A 230 22.15 -3.60 -6.99
C LEU A 230 21.90 -2.79 -5.70
N GLU A 231 20.91 -3.19 -4.90
CA GLU A 231 20.65 -2.61 -3.57
C GLU A 231 21.82 -2.88 -2.61
N GLU A 232 22.38 -4.10 -2.62
CA GLU A 232 23.52 -4.48 -1.78
C GLU A 232 24.84 -3.83 -2.24
N GLU A 233 25.03 -3.59 -3.54
CA GLU A 233 26.22 -2.95 -4.10
C GLU A 233 26.23 -1.42 -3.91
N ASN A 234 25.06 -0.80 -3.75
CA ASN A 234 24.93 0.65 -3.60
C ASN A 234 24.81 1.06 -2.12
N GLU A 235 25.91 0.88 -1.38
CA GLU A 235 25.97 1.19 0.07
C GLU A 235 25.73 2.68 0.39
N ASP A 236 25.99 3.57 -0.57
CA ASP A 236 25.80 5.03 -0.44
C ASP A 236 24.35 5.48 -0.73
N ALA A 237 23.45 4.56 -1.07
CA ALA A 237 22.05 4.88 -1.34
C ALA A 237 21.38 5.52 -0.12
N MET A 238 20.85 6.73 -0.28
CA MET A 238 20.31 7.51 0.82
C MET A 238 19.01 8.24 0.44
N PHE A 239 18.03 8.15 1.33
CA PHE A 239 16.77 8.88 1.26
C PHE A 239 16.66 9.85 2.44
N VAL A 240 16.45 11.13 2.15
CA VAL A 240 16.22 12.17 3.17
C VAL A 240 14.74 12.52 3.15
N ILE A 241 14.06 12.36 4.29
CA ILE A 241 12.61 12.60 4.41
C ILE A 241 12.38 13.77 5.37
N VAL A 242 11.69 14.80 4.91
CA VAL A 242 11.32 15.98 5.71
C VAL A 242 9.83 16.25 5.52
N SER A 243 9.13 16.51 6.62
CA SER A 243 7.69 16.81 6.61
C SER A 243 7.42 18.21 7.12
N ASP A 244 6.28 18.78 6.71
CA ASP A 244 5.87 20.16 7.04
C ASP A 244 6.92 21.19 6.61
N VAL A 245 7.34 21.09 5.36
CA VAL A 245 8.34 21.97 4.75
C VAL A 245 7.71 23.31 4.38
N TRP A 246 7.46 24.16 5.38
CA TRP A 246 6.85 25.49 5.19
C TRP A 246 7.80 26.47 4.48
N LEU A 247 7.72 26.50 3.14
CA LEU A 247 8.64 27.25 2.27
C LEU A 247 8.47 28.78 2.37
N ASP A 248 7.37 29.24 2.95
CA ASP A 248 7.09 30.65 3.23
C ASP A 248 7.84 31.18 4.47
N ARG A 249 8.50 30.31 5.24
CA ARG A 249 9.28 30.68 6.42
C ARG A 249 10.76 30.74 6.07
N VAL A 250 11.37 31.91 6.28
CA VAL A 250 12.80 32.13 6.03
C VAL A 250 13.67 31.13 6.80
N GLU A 251 13.34 30.88 8.07
CA GLU A 251 14.04 29.89 8.91
C GLU A 251 14.08 28.49 8.28
N VAL A 252 13.02 28.07 7.58
CA VAL A 252 12.96 26.76 6.92
C VAL A 252 13.94 26.72 5.74
N LEU A 253 13.97 27.76 4.91
CA LEU A 253 14.91 27.85 3.79
C LEU A 253 16.37 27.87 4.26
N GLU A 254 16.69 28.59 5.35
CA GLU A 254 18.03 28.59 5.95
C GLU A 254 18.45 27.20 6.46
N LYS A 255 17.51 26.42 7.03
CA LYS A 255 17.78 25.05 7.45
C LYS A 255 17.91 24.09 6.27
N ILE A 256 17.14 24.28 5.20
CA ILE A 256 17.32 23.53 3.95
C ILE A 256 18.69 23.84 3.34
N GLN A 257 19.13 25.10 3.35
CA GLN A 257 20.46 25.49 2.90
C GLN A 257 21.56 24.81 3.73
N THR A 258 21.41 24.80 5.06
CA THR A 258 22.33 24.10 5.96
C THR A 258 22.40 22.61 5.64
N MET A 259 21.23 21.98 5.39
CA MET A 259 21.12 20.58 5.02
C MET A 259 21.80 20.30 3.67
N PHE A 260 21.56 21.12 2.65
CA PHE A 260 22.21 21.00 1.35
C PHE A 260 23.72 21.19 1.44
N SER A 261 24.20 22.14 2.25
CA SER A 261 25.63 22.29 2.53
C SER A 261 26.21 21.04 3.17
N GLY A 262 25.50 20.40 4.10
CA GLY A 262 25.95 19.16 4.74
C GLY A 262 26.02 17.97 3.78
N TYR A 263 25.06 17.86 2.85
CA TYR A 263 25.02 16.79 1.85
C TYR A 263 25.82 17.07 0.58
N SER A 264 26.37 18.27 0.40
CA SER A 264 27.04 18.65 -0.85
C SER A 264 28.21 17.73 -1.23
N ALA A 265 28.90 17.16 -0.24
CA ALA A 265 30.02 16.24 -0.43
C ALA A 265 29.57 14.81 -0.81
N MET A 266 28.39 14.40 -0.35
CA MET A 266 27.80 13.09 -0.59
C MET A 266 26.28 13.28 -0.80
N PRO A 267 25.86 13.70 -2.00
CA PRO A 267 24.46 14.02 -2.27
C PRO A 267 23.60 12.76 -2.16
N PRO A 268 22.47 12.79 -1.42
CA PRO A 268 21.62 11.63 -1.28
C PRO A 268 20.94 11.29 -2.61
N THR A 269 20.53 10.02 -2.75
CA THR A 269 19.79 9.55 -3.92
C THR A 269 18.48 10.31 -4.11
N CYS A 270 17.79 10.63 -3.01
CA CYS A 270 16.49 11.30 -3.08
C CYS A 270 16.16 12.13 -1.83
N PHE A 271 15.66 13.34 -2.04
CA PHE A 271 14.95 14.14 -1.04
C PHE A 271 13.45 13.96 -1.20
N ILE A 272 12.76 13.56 -0.14
CA ILE A 272 11.31 13.45 -0.07
C ILE A 272 10.80 14.58 0.84
N PHE A 273 10.25 15.62 0.23
CA PHE A 273 9.62 16.72 0.92
C PHE A 273 8.11 16.48 0.98
N CYS A 274 7.63 16.22 2.19
CA CYS A 274 6.23 16.09 2.50
C CYS A 274 5.68 17.45 2.95
N GLY A 275 4.54 17.83 2.40
CA GLY A 275 3.80 19.00 2.84
C GLY A 275 3.33 18.87 4.30
N ASN A 276 2.81 19.94 4.89
CA ASN A 276 2.34 21.16 4.18
C ASN A 276 3.49 22.06 3.69
N PHE A 277 3.33 22.72 2.54
CA PHE A 277 4.36 23.59 1.94
C PHE A 277 4.22 25.09 2.28
N SER A 278 3.16 25.45 3.00
CA SER A 278 2.94 26.79 3.55
C SER A 278 2.52 26.68 5.00
N SER A 279 2.96 27.63 5.83
CA SER A 279 2.65 27.69 7.26
C SER A 279 1.21 28.10 7.59
N ALA A 280 0.48 28.68 6.64
CA ALA A 280 -0.90 29.11 6.82
C ALA A 280 -1.84 28.42 5.81
N PRO A 281 -3.10 28.12 6.17
CA PRO A 281 -4.07 27.52 5.26
C PRO A 281 -4.48 28.47 4.13
N TYR A 282 -4.74 27.93 2.93
CA TYR A 282 -4.80 28.67 1.67
C TYR A 282 -5.97 29.68 1.54
N GLY A 283 -5.62 30.94 1.25
CA GLY A 283 -6.52 32.03 0.84
C GLY A 283 -6.25 32.60 -0.58
N ARG A 284 -6.94 33.69 -0.96
CA ARG A 284 -6.95 34.24 -2.34
C ARG A 284 -5.57 34.60 -2.92
N HIS A 285 -4.61 34.99 -2.09
CA HIS A 285 -3.28 35.41 -2.55
C HIS A 285 -2.21 34.31 -2.44
N GLN A 286 -2.56 33.16 -1.87
CA GLN A 286 -1.58 32.21 -1.35
C GLN A 286 -1.04 31.24 -2.41
N LEU A 287 -1.77 31.05 -3.51
CA LEU A 287 -1.22 30.37 -4.70
C LEU A 287 -0.02 31.12 -5.28
N ARG A 288 -0.04 32.46 -5.25
CA ARG A 288 1.08 33.28 -5.69
C ARG A 288 2.28 33.10 -4.74
N THR A 289 2.03 33.20 -3.44
CA THR A 289 3.06 32.96 -2.42
C THR A 289 3.67 31.57 -2.52
N LEU A 290 2.87 30.53 -2.75
CA LEU A 290 3.36 29.17 -2.92
C LEU A 290 4.26 29.05 -4.16
N LYS A 291 3.87 29.65 -5.29
CA LYS A 291 4.72 29.70 -6.50
C LYS A 291 6.04 30.41 -6.23
N GLU A 292 6.00 31.56 -5.57
CA GLU A 292 7.19 32.33 -5.18
C GLU A 292 8.08 31.52 -4.21
N SER A 293 7.47 30.73 -3.31
CA SER A 293 8.19 29.87 -2.36
C SER A 293 8.86 28.68 -3.06
N PHE A 294 8.19 28.03 -4.01
CA PHE A 294 8.83 27.01 -4.85
C PHE A 294 9.94 27.61 -5.72
N LYS A 295 9.76 28.83 -6.22
CA LYS A 295 10.83 29.53 -6.96
C LYS A 295 12.06 29.74 -6.08
N ALA A 296 11.90 30.21 -4.85
CA ALA A 296 12.99 30.38 -3.90
C ALA A 296 13.68 29.04 -3.57
N LEU A 297 12.92 27.96 -3.43
CA LEU A 297 13.49 26.62 -3.26
C LEU A 297 14.28 26.17 -4.50
N ALA A 298 13.78 26.44 -5.71
CA ALA A 298 14.49 26.12 -6.95
C ALA A 298 15.79 26.93 -7.08
N ASP A 299 15.77 28.22 -6.73
CA ASP A 299 16.97 29.06 -6.64
C ASP A 299 18.01 28.41 -5.71
N LEU A 300 17.58 28.03 -4.51
CA LEU A 300 18.43 27.40 -3.52
C LEU A 300 19.00 26.06 -4.01
N ILE A 301 18.22 25.20 -4.68
CA ILE A 301 18.73 23.94 -5.24
C ILE A 301 19.78 24.23 -6.33
N CYS A 302 19.55 25.22 -7.20
CA CYS A 302 20.49 25.59 -8.25
C CYS A 302 21.84 26.13 -7.70
N GLU A 303 21.86 26.70 -6.48
CA GLU A 303 23.09 27.12 -5.80
C GLU A 303 23.99 25.96 -5.36
N TYR A 304 23.47 24.72 -5.34
CA TYR A 304 24.22 23.51 -4.99
C TYR A 304 24.31 22.54 -6.18
N PRO A 305 25.24 22.75 -7.13
CA PRO A 305 25.34 21.94 -8.34
C PRO A 305 25.51 20.43 -8.11
N SER A 306 26.19 20.02 -7.04
CA SER A 306 26.37 18.60 -6.72
C SER A 306 25.03 17.93 -6.39
N ILE A 307 24.19 18.60 -5.59
CA ILE A 307 22.85 18.11 -5.27
C ILE A 307 21.93 18.22 -6.49
N HIS A 308 21.95 19.34 -7.20
CA HIS A 308 21.08 19.57 -8.35
C HIS A 308 21.25 18.52 -9.45
N ASN A 309 22.49 18.08 -9.70
CA ASN A 309 22.79 17.12 -10.76
C ASN A 309 22.70 15.65 -10.34
N SER A 310 22.73 15.35 -9.03
CA SER A 310 22.81 13.96 -8.53
C SER A 310 21.58 13.50 -7.76
N SER A 311 20.90 14.40 -7.04
CA SER A 311 19.75 14.05 -6.20
C SER A 311 18.42 14.19 -6.95
N ARG A 312 17.50 13.28 -6.65
CA ARG A 312 16.08 13.41 -7.05
C ARG A 312 15.27 14.10 -5.96
N PHE A 313 14.19 14.77 -6.35
CA PHE A 313 13.28 15.46 -5.42
C PHE A 313 11.86 14.96 -5.58
N VAL A 314 11.25 14.49 -4.50
CA VAL A 314 9.86 14.02 -4.46
C VAL A 314 9.05 14.92 -3.56
N PHE A 315 7.98 15.48 -4.09
CA PHE A 315 7.08 16.35 -3.36
C PHE A 315 5.75 15.63 -3.13
N VAL A 316 5.44 15.36 -1.87
CA VAL A 316 4.20 14.70 -1.43
C VAL A 316 3.31 15.77 -0.80
N PRO A 317 2.11 16.06 -1.34
CA PRO A 317 1.30 17.17 -0.86
C PRO A 317 0.66 16.86 0.50
N GLY A 318 0.76 17.79 1.45
CA GLY A 318 0.14 17.72 2.77
C GLY A 318 -1.36 18.00 2.73
N PRO A 319 -2.12 17.74 3.81
CA PRO A 319 -3.57 17.88 3.83
C PRO A 319 -4.07 19.31 3.61
N GLU A 320 -3.27 20.33 3.93
CA GLU A 320 -3.67 21.73 3.75
C GLU A 320 -3.25 22.26 2.38
N ASP A 321 -2.34 21.60 1.67
CA ASP A 321 -1.85 22.04 0.35
C ASP A 321 -2.95 22.11 -0.72
N PRO A 322 -2.81 22.96 -1.76
CA PRO A 322 -3.85 23.22 -2.74
C PRO A 322 -4.26 21.93 -3.45
N GLY A 323 -5.56 21.68 -3.48
CA GLY A 323 -6.10 20.46 -4.05
C GLY A 323 -7.57 20.26 -3.69
N PRO A 324 -8.17 19.14 -4.12
CA PRO A 324 -9.56 18.82 -3.85
C PRO A 324 -9.78 18.40 -2.40
N GLY A 325 -9.93 19.37 -1.50
CA GLY A 325 -10.34 19.19 -0.12
C GLY A 325 -9.46 18.23 0.71
N THR A 326 -10.03 17.68 1.77
CA THR A 326 -9.36 16.77 2.71
C THR A 326 -9.61 15.29 2.39
N VAL A 327 -9.89 14.96 1.12
CA VAL A 327 -10.25 13.59 0.68
C VAL A 327 -9.02 12.83 0.21
N LEU A 328 -8.90 11.56 0.61
CA LEU A 328 -7.82 10.66 0.18
C LEU A 328 -8.30 9.63 -0.85
N PRO A 329 -7.42 9.18 -1.77
CA PRO A 329 -6.08 9.72 -2.04
C PRO A 329 -6.11 11.14 -2.61
N ARG A 330 -5.18 11.99 -2.20
CA ARG A 330 -5.02 13.35 -2.73
C ARG A 330 -4.18 13.33 -4.01
N PRO A 331 -4.58 14.06 -5.06
CA PRO A 331 -3.76 14.25 -6.26
C PRO A 331 -2.51 15.09 -5.97
N PRO A 332 -1.51 15.06 -6.87
CA PRO A 332 -0.39 15.98 -6.80
C PRO A 332 -0.83 17.45 -6.89
N LEU A 333 0.08 18.35 -6.53
CA LEU A 333 -0.08 19.78 -6.79
C LEU A 333 -0.30 20.01 -8.28
N ALA A 334 -1.24 20.91 -8.60
CA ALA A 334 -1.60 21.20 -9.97
C ALA A 334 -0.40 21.70 -10.79
N GLU A 335 -0.34 21.32 -12.06
CA GLU A 335 0.85 21.55 -12.89
C GLU A 335 1.24 23.03 -13.02
N HIS A 336 0.23 23.91 -13.11
CA HIS A 336 0.44 25.35 -13.19
C HIS A 336 1.12 25.96 -11.96
N ILE A 337 1.17 25.24 -10.83
CA ILE A 337 1.88 25.64 -9.60
C ILE A 337 3.35 25.24 -9.69
N THR A 338 3.63 24.08 -10.28
CA THR A 338 4.92 23.38 -10.21
C THR A 338 5.74 23.43 -11.51
N GLU A 339 5.18 23.96 -12.59
CA GLU A 339 5.82 24.00 -13.91
C GLU A 339 7.16 24.73 -13.91
N GLU A 340 7.23 25.96 -13.36
CA GLU A 340 8.49 26.73 -13.27
C GLU A 340 9.55 25.97 -12.46
N PHE A 341 9.14 25.32 -11.36
CA PHE A 341 10.04 24.50 -10.55
C PHE A 341 10.60 23.31 -11.35
N ARG A 342 9.74 22.55 -12.03
CA ARG A 342 10.12 21.35 -12.80
C ARG A 342 11.05 21.68 -13.96
N GLN A 343 10.90 22.86 -14.58
CA GLN A 343 11.82 23.31 -15.63
C GLN A 343 13.23 23.58 -15.09
N ARG A 344 13.33 24.08 -13.86
CA ARG A 344 14.61 24.44 -13.24
C ARG A 344 15.29 23.26 -12.55
N VAL A 345 14.49 22.35 -11.98
CA VAL A 345 14.95 21.15 -11.27
C VAL A 345 14.33 19.93 -11.98
N PRO A 346 14.96 19.43 -13.06
CA PRO A 346 14.35 18.40 -13.91
C PRO A 346 14.22 17.04 -13.22
N PHE A 347 15.05 16.75 -12.22
CA PHE A 347 14.96 15.53 -11.41
C PHE A 347 13.95 15.66 -10.26
N SER A 348 12.81 16.30 -10.51
CA SER A 348 11.74 16.48 -9.53
C SER A 348 10.42 15.83 -9.95
N VAL A 349 9.69 15.27 -8.98
CA VAL A 349 8.39 14.63 -9.17
C VAL A 349 7.44 15.10 -8.08
N PHE A 350 6.32 15.71 -8.49
CA PHE A 350 5.20 16.02 -7.61
C PHE A 350 4.19 14.87 -7.70
N THR A 351 3.97 14.17 -6.59
CA THR A 351 3.18 12.93 -6.55
C THR A 351 1.94 13.07 -5.67
N THR A 352 1.16 11.99 -5.55
CA THR A 352 -0.06 11.94 -4.73
C THR A 352 0.26 11.81 -3.24
N ASN A 353 -0.74 12.01 -2.38
CA ASN A 353 -0.69 11.59 -0.98
C ASN A 353 -1.83 10.59 -0.68
N PRO A 354 -1.54 9.33 -0.32
CA PRO A 354 -0.20 8.73 -0.19
C PRO A 354 0.47 8.48 -1.56
N CYS A 355 1.74 8.10 -1.57
CA CYS A 355 2.47 7.59 -2.73
C CYS A 355 3.28 6.33 -2.35
N ARG A 356 3.87 5.68 -3.35
CA ARG A 356 4.79 4.54 -3.14
C ARG A 356 6.10 4.79 -3.88
N CYS A 357 7.20 4.43 -3.24
CA CYS A 357 8.55 4.46 -3.80
C CYS A 357 9.05 3.03 -3.89
N VAL A 358 9.50 2.61 -5.08
CA VAL A 358 10.00 1.26 -5.35
C VAL A 358 11.37 1.28 -6.00
#